data_AF-A0A8S3IQS3-F1
#
_entry.id   AF-A0A8S3IQS3-F1
#
_cell.length_a   1.000
_cell.length_b   1.000
_cell.length_c   1.000
_cell.angle_alpha   90.00
_cell.angle_beta   90.00
_cell.angle_gamma   90.00
#
_symmetry.space_group_name_H-M   'P 1'
#
loop_
_entity.id
_entity.type
_entity.pdbx_description
1 polymer ?
#
loop_
_entity_poly.entity_id
_entity_poly.type
_entity_poly.pdbx_seq_one_letter_code
_entity_poly.pdbx_strand_id
1 'polypeptide(L)'
;LLRDEYESSIENITKVLLIIEAKAQKTNNALNLDALKDLIVEMQAHRPLIDRVQLLSSTLISHLIDSNEREHIRRRLNEIVRQWTEIEQILINEEEDITEMNHITLEYRNSYALCEHWLKQAKELIYELTNAKTIETLNQLIPKARTILTEYQSNLQHLDRLKNKLVRIIQTSRISEATLK
;
A
#
# COMPACT_ATOMS: atom_id res chain seq x y z
N LEU A 1 -13.62 42.72 1.11
CA LEU A 1 -12.22 42.29 1.35
C LEU A 1 -12.15 40.92 2.04
N LEU A 2 -12.43 40.81 3.36
CA LEU A 2 -12.33 39.52 4.08
C LEU A 2 -13.23 38.42 3.50
N ARG A 3 -14.47 38.77 3.11
CA ARG A 3 -15.40 37.82 2.46
C ARG A 3 -14.91 37.37 1.08
N ASP A 4 -14.35 38.29 0.30
CA ASP A 4 -13.83 37.99 -1.04
C ASP A 4 -12.59 37.08 -0.96
N GLU A 5 -11.72 37.34 0.03
CA GLU A 5 -10.56 36.49 0.33
C GLU A 5 -10.98 35.09 0.82
N TYR A 6 -12.04 35.00 1.62
CA TYR A 6 -12.63 33.72 2.04
C TYR A 6 -13.16 32.95 0.83
N GLU A 7 -14.05 33.54 0.02
CA GLU A 7 -14.64 32.86 -1.14
C GLU A 7 -13.57 32.43 -2.16
N SER A 8 -12.56 33.27 -2.42
CA SER A 8 -11.43 32.91 -3.27
C SER A 8 -10.62 31.75 -2.69
N SER A 9 -10.40 31.72 -1.37
CA SER A 9 -9.67 30.62 -0.72
C SER A 9 -10.46 29.31 -0.78
N ILE A 10 -11.79 29.38 -0.64
CA ILE A 10 -12.68 28.24 -0.81
C ILE A 10 -12.63 27.72 -2.25
N GLU A 11 -12.74 28.59 -3.25
CA GLU A 11 -12.68 28.19 -4.66
C GLU A 11 -11.34 27.50 -4.99
N ASN A 12 -10.24 28.04 -4.47
CA ASN A 12 -8.91 27.46 -4.67
C ASN A 12 -8.78 26.06 -4.06
N ILE A 13 -9.21 25.87 -2.80
CA ILE A 13 -9.11 24.55 -2.17
C ILE A 13 -10.05 23.53 -2.83
N THR A 14 -11.25 23.94 -3.26
CA THR A 14 -12.16 23.05 -3.98
C THR A 14 -11.56 22.60 -5.32
N LYS A 15 -10.89 23.48 -6.06
CA LYS A 15 -10.17 23.10 -7.29
C LYS A 15 -9.05 22.11 -7.01
N VAL A 16 -8.28 22.34 -5.96
CA VAL A 16 -7.20 21.42 -5.56
C VAL A 16 -7.76 20.05 -5.18
N LEU A 17 -8.81 19.99 -4.37
CA LEU A 17 -9.47 18.74 -3.99
C LEU A 17 -9.94 17.95 -5.22
N LEU A 18 -10.59 18.61 -6.19
CA LEU A 18 -11.03 17.96 -7.43
C LEU A 18 -9.85 17.39 -8.26
N ILE A 19 -8.74 18.11 -8.33
CA ILE A 19 -7.54 17.65 -9.05
C ILE A 19 -6.92 16.45 -8.34
N ILE A 20 -6.78 16.50 -7.01
CA ILE A 20 -6.21 15.42 -6.22
C ILE A 20 -7.10 14.18 -6.31
N GLU A 21 -8.42 14.33 -6.20
CA GLU A 21 -9.38 13.22 -6.31
C GLU A 21 -9.31 12.54 -7.68
N ALA A 22 -9.26 13.33 -8.76
CA ALA A 22 -9.11 12.79 -10.11
C ALA A 22 -7.75 12.06 -10.30
N LYS A 23 -6.68 12.60 -9.71
CA LYS A 23 -5.36 11.93 -9.70
C LYS A 23 -5.38 10.65 -8.87
N ALA A 24 -6.02 10.65 -7.71
CA ALA A 24 -6.15 9.49 -6.82
C ALA A 24 -6.84 8.34 -7.54
N GLN A 25 -7.99 8.60 -8.19
CA GLN A 25 -8.69 7.60 -9.02
C GLN A 25 -7.81 7.05 -10.14
N LYS A 26 -6.99 7.88 -10.79
CA LYS A 26 -6.10 7.43 -11.86
C LYS A 26 -4.93 6.59 -11.32
N THR A 27 -4.36 6.97 -10.20
CA THR A 27 -3.23 6.28 -9.57
C THR A 27 -3.65 4.92 -9.00
N ASN A 28 -4.83 4.84 -8.37
CA ASN A 28 -5.38 3.58 -7.88
C ASN A 28 -5.52 2.55 -9.02
N ASN A 29 -6.03 2.97 -10.19
CA ASN A 29 -6.10 2.10 -11.38
C ASN A 29 -4.73 1.64 -11.93
N ALA A 30 -3.65 2.36 -11.63
CA ALA A 30 -2.32 2.10 -12.17
C ALA A 30 -1.40 1.31 -11.21
N LEU A 31 -1.80 1.10 -9.95
CA LEU A 31 -1.02 0.39 -8.91
C LEU A 31 0.45 0.86 -8.84
N ASN A 32 0.69 2.18 -8.97
CA ASN A 32 2.04 2.74 -9.00
C ASN A 32 2.36 3.45 -7.68
N LEU A 33 3.22 2.82 -6.86
CA LEU A 33 3.60 3.33 -5.53
C LEU A 33 4.31 4.69 -5.59
N ASP A 34 5.17 4.92 -6.58
CA ASP A 34 5.91 6.18 -6.67
C ASP A 34 4.97 7.33 -7.04
N ALA A 35 4.05 7.09 -7.98
CA ALA A 35 3.02 8.06 -8.33
C ALA A 35 2.06 8.36 -7.16
N LEU A 36 1.79 7.38 -6.30
CA LEU A 36 0.97 7.57 -5.10
C LEU A 36 1.71 8.42 -4.06
N LYS A 37 2.99 8.15 -3.83
CA LYS A 37 3.84 8.97 -2.94
C LYS A 37 3.94 10.41 -3.41
N ASP A 38 4.15 10.62 -4.71
CA ASP A 38 4.19 11.96 -5.29
C ASP A 38 2.86 12.71 -5.08
N LEU A 39 1.73 12.01 -5.21
CA LEU A 39 0.41 12.58 -4.96
C LEU A 39 0.19 12.92 -3.48
N ILE A 40 0.64 12.08 -2.55
CA ILE A 40 0.60 12.36 -1.11
C ILE A 40 1.43 13.61 -0.80
N VAL A 41 2.64 13.72 -1.36
CA VAL A 41 3.50 14.90 -1.18
C VAL A 41 2.84 16.15 -1.75
N GLU A 42 2.25 16.07 -2.95
CA GLU A 42 1.48 17.16 -3.56
C GLU A 42 0.33 17.61 -2.66
N MET A 43 -0.44 16.65 -2.11
CA MET A 43 -1.51 16.95 -1.17
C MET A 43 -0.98 17.62 0.09
N GLN A 44 0.08 17.11 0.72
CA GLN A 44 0.68 17.75 1.90
C GLN A 44 1.16 19.18 1.61
N ALA A 45 1.69 19.45 0.41
CA ALA A 45 2.09 20.80 0.01
C ALA A 45 0.92 21.79 -0.04
N HIS A 46 -0.31 21.30 -0.22
CA HIS A 46 -1.52 22.11 -0.22
C HIS A 46 -2.18 22.26 1.17
N ARG A 47 -1.69 21.59 2.21
CA ARG A 47 -2.19 21.70 3.59
C ARG A 47 -2.32 23.15 4.10
N PRO A 48 -1.39 24.09 3.80
CA PRO A 48 -1.53 25.48 4.24
C PRO A 48 -2.80 26.19 3.72
N LEU A 49 -3.39 25.72 2.62
CA LEU A 49 -4.66 26.26 2.11
C LEU A 49 -5.83 25.91 3.05
N ILE A 50 -5.83 24.72 3.63
CA ILE A 50 -6.83 24.32 4.64
C ILE A 50 -6.70 25.17 5.88
N ASP A 51 -5.49 25.35 6.40
CA ASP A 51 -5.23 26.17 7.59
C ASP A 51 -5.67 27.62 7.37
N ARG A 52 -5.40 28.16 6.17
CA ARG A 52 -5.86 29.49 5.77
C ARG A 52 -7.39 29.58 5.72
N VAL A 53 -8.07 28.60 5.14
CA VAL A 53 -9.55 28.58 5.06
C VAL A 53 -10.15 28.46 6.46
N GLN A 54 -9.57 27.65 7.35
CA GLN A 54 -10.00 27.54 8.75
C GLN A 54 -9.85 28.88 9.49
N LEU A 55 -8.73 29.56 9.32
CA LEU A 55 -8.47 30.87 9.91
C LEU A 55 -9.48 31.91 9.39
N LEU A 56 -9.61 32.04 8.06
CA LEU A 56 -10.54 32.99 7.44
C LEU A 56 -12.00 32.72 7.83
N SER A 57 -12.40 31.45 7.91
CA SER A 57 -13.74 31.07 8.37
C SER A 57 -13.97 31.52 9.81
N SER A 58 -13.00 31.26 10.70
CA SER A 58 -13.09 31.63 12.12
C SER A 58 -13.15 33.14 12.30
N THR A 59 -12.32 33.89 11.57
CA THR A 59 -12.34 35.36 11.55
C THR A 59 -13.65 35.88 10.97
N LEU A 60 -14.15 35.33 9.86
CA LEU A 60 -15.39 35.80 9.26
C LEU A 60 -16.59 35.55 10.19
N ILE A 61 -16.68 34.35 10.78
CA ILE A 61 -17.72 33.97 11.74
C ILE A 61 -17.76 34.94 12.94
N SER A 62 -16.61 35.41 13.44
CA SER A 62 -16.58 36.31 14.59
C SER A 62 -17.08 37.73 14.28
N HIS A 63 -17.05 38.14 13.01
CA HIS A 63 -17.54 39.45 12.56
C HIS A 63 -19.00 39.41 12.09
N LEU A 64 -19.59 38.23 11.94
CA LEU A 64 -20.96 38.07 11.49
C LEU A 64 -21.97 38.12 12.64
N ILE A 65 -22.99 38.97 12.47
CA ILE A 65 -24.10 39.10 13.41
C ILE A 65 -25.15 38.01 13.16
N ASP A 66 -25.44 37.73 11.88
CA ASP A 66 -26.40 36.71 11.47
C ASP A 66 -25.94 35.31 11.88
N SER A 67 -26.79 34.59 12.63
CA SER A 67 -26.54 33.20 13.01
C SER A 67 -26.58 32.24 11.82
N ASN A 68 -27.44 32.51 10.83
CA ASN A 68 -27.60 31.64 9.67
C ASN A 68 -26.37 31.70 8.76
N GLU A 69 -25.84 32.90 8.51
CA GLU A 69 -24.61 33.08 7.73
C GLU A 69 -23.40 32.44 8.43
N ARG A 70 -23.29 32.57 9.75
CA ARG A 70 -22.26 31.87 10.55
C ARG A 70 -22.34 30.36 10.41
N GLU A 71 -23.55 29.81 10.51
CA GLU A 71 -23.77 28.38 10.38
C GLU A 71 -23.47 27.87 8.97
N HIS A 72 -23.82 28.64 7.94
CA HIS A 72 -23.48 28.31 6.55
C HIS A 72 -21.96 28.20 6.34
N ILE A 73 -21.19 29.16 6.83
CA ILE A 73 -19.72 29.15 6.74
C ILE A 73 -19.13 27.97 7.51
N ARG A 74 -19.64 27.66 8.72
CA ARG A 74 -19.19 26.48 9.50
C ARG A 74 -19.42 25.19 8.73
N ARG A 75 -20.61 24.99 8.16
CA ARG A 75 -20.93 23.78 7.40
C ARG A 75 -20.02 23.64 6.19
N ARG A 76 -19.78 24.73 5.46
CA ARG A 76 -18.91 24.71 4.29
C ARG A 76 -17.45 24.42 4.66
N LEU A 77 -16.94 24.98 5.75
CA LEU A 77 -15.62 24.66 6.27
C LEU A 77 -15.53 23.18 6.67
N ASN A 78 -16.49 22.69 7.45
CA ASN A 78 -16.51 21.31 7.92
C ASN A 78 -16.52 20.33 6.75
N GLU A 79 -17.28 20.62 5.70
CA GLU A 79 -17.32 19.79 4.50
C GLU A 79 -15.96 19.72 3.79
N ILE A 80 -15.28 20.86 3.61
CA ILE A 80 -13.96 20.90 2.98
C ILE A 80 -12.92 20.14 3.82
N VAL A 81 -12.92 20.35 5.14
CA VAL A 81 -12.00 19.64 6.05
C VAL A 81 -12.29 18.15 6.05
N ARG A 82 -13.56 17.76 6.03
CA ARG A 82 -13.99 16.35 5.93
C ARG A 82 -13.47 15.72 4.64
N GLN A 83 -13.75 16.33 3.48
CA GLN A 83 -13.29 15.84 2.17
C GLN A 83 -11.76 15.72 2.10
N TRP A 84 -11.04 16.72 2.61
CA TRP A 84 -9.59 16.66 2.70
C TRP A 84 -9.11 15.46 3.51
N THR A 85 -9.67 15.28 4.71
CA THR A 85 -9.26 14.20 5.62
C THR A 85 -9.59 12.83 5.04
N GLU A 86 -10.73 12.70 4.37
CA GLU A 86 -11.14 11.45 3.70
C GLU A 86 -10.18 11.07 2.58
N ILE A 87 -9.83 12.02 1.70
CA ILE A 87 -8.87 11.78 0.62
C ILE A 87 -7.48 11.45 1.19
N GLU A 88 -7.03 12.20 2.20
CA GLU A 88 -5.73 11.97 2.86
C GLU A 88 -5.64 10.54 3.42
N GLN A 89 -6.70 10.09 4.09
CA GLN A 89 -6.74 8.74 4.66
C GLN A 89 -6.80 7.66 3.57
N ILE A 90 -7.55 7.87 2.49
CA ILE A 90 -7.60 6.93 1.37
C ILE A 90 -6.21 6.74 0.76
N LEU A 91 -5.49 7.83 0.50
CA LEU A 91 -4.16 7.77 -0.10
C LEU A 91 -3.15 7.04 0.80
N ILE A 92 -3.19 7.29 2.11
CA ILE A 92 -2.31 6.61 3.08
C ILE A 92 -2.62 5.11 3.13
N ASN A 93 -3.89 4.73 3.22
CA ASN A 93 -4.28 3.32 3.24
C ASN A 93 -3.85 2.61 1.94
N GLU A 94 -4.03 3.24 0.79
CA GLU A 94 -3.57 2.71 -0.50
C GLU A 94 -2.04 2.55 -0.54
N GLU A 95 -1.28 3.45 0.08
CA GLU A 95 0.19 3.36 0.14
C GLU A 95 0.62 2.15 0.96
N GLU A 96 -0.02 1.94 2.12
CA GLU A 96 0.21 0.79 2.99
C GLU A 96 -0.09 -0.53 2.26
N ASP A 97 -1.26 -0.62 1.61
CA ASP A 97 -1.70 -1.81 0.87
C ASP A 97 -0.76 -2.15 -0.29
N ILE A 98 -0.38 -1.17 -1.12
CA ILE A 98 0.53 -1.37 -2.25
C ILE A 98 1.93 -1.75 -1.75
N THR A 99 2.39 -1.13 -0.67
CA THR A 99 3.70 -1.44 -0.08
C THR A 99 3.74 -2.87 0.45
N GLU A 100 2.70 -3.31 1.16
CA GLU A 100 2.57 -4.68 1.63
C GLU A 100 2.52 -5.67 0.46
N MET A 101 1.73 -5.38 -0.58
CA MET A 101 1.61 -6.25 -1.75
C MET A 101 2.93 -6.36 -2.53
N ASN A 102 3.69 -5.27 -2.66
CA ASN A 102 5.02 -5.27 -3.27
C ASN A 102 5.99 -6.13 -2.46
N HIS A 103 5.97 -6.02 -1.13
CA HIS A 103 6.80 -6.83 -0.26
C HIS A 103 6.49 -8.33 -0.39
N ILE A 104 5.22 -8.70 -0.39
CA ILE A 104 4.77 -10.09 -0.60
C ILE A 104 5.17 -10.61 -1.98
N THR A 105 5.02 -9.78 -3.02
CA THR A 105 5.42 -10.14 -4.38
C THR A 105 6.92 -10.42 -4.45
N LEU A 106 7.74 -9.63 -3.75
CA LEU A 106 9.18 -9.87 -3.64
C LEU A 106 9.49 -11.17 -2.88
N GLU A 107 8.86 -11.41 -1.73
CA GLU A 107 9.01 -12.66 -0.96
C GLU A 107 8.64 -13.89 -1.80
N TYR A 108 7.56 -13.80 -2.57
CA TYR A 108 7.12 -14.84 -3.50
C TYR A 108 8.14 -15.09 -4.61
N ARG A 109 8.62 -14.04 -5.29
CA ARG A 109 9.63 -14.17 -6.35
C ARG A 109 10.92 -14.81 -5.85
N ASN A 110 11.38 -14.39 -4.67
CA ASN A 110 12.57 -14.97 -4.04
C ASN A 110 12.36 -16.45 -3.72
N SER A 111 11.21 -16.78 -3.13
CA SER A 111 10.84 -18.17 -2.81
C SER A 111 10.69 -19.03 -4.06
N TYR A 112 10.14 -18.48 -5.15
CA TYR A 112 9.98 -19.17 -6.43
C TYR A 112 11.34 -19.47 -7.08
N ALA A 113 12.23 -18.48 -7.17
CA ALA A 113 13.58 -18.66 -7.72
C ALA A 113 14.39 -19.71 -6.93
N LEU A 114 14.23 -19.70 -5.62
CA LEU A 114 14.83 -20.65 -4.70
C LEU A 114 14.30 -22.09 -4.94
N CYS A 115 13.00 -22.25 -5.15
CA CYS A 115 12.39 -23.54 -5.51
C CYS A 115 12.89 -24.06 -6.86
N GLU A 116 13.01 -23.21 -7.87
CA GLU A 116 13.55 -23.56 -9.19
C GLU A 116 15.01 -24.03 -9.09
N HIS A 117 15.84 -23.33 -8.31
CA HIS A 117 17.21 -23.73 -8.06
C HIS A 117 17.30 -25.11 -7.41
N TRP A 118 16.46 -25.41 -6.43
CA TRP A 118 16.43 -26.73 -5.81
C TRP A 118 15.92 -27.81 -6.72
N LEU A 119 14.89 -27.53 -7.52
CA LEU A 119 14.39 -28.49 -8.49
C LEU A 119 15.52 -28.91 -9.45
N LYS A 120 16.38 -27.97 -9.84
CA LYS A 120 17.59 -28.26 -10.62
C LYS A 120 18.59 -29.12 -9.84
N GLN A 121 18.95 -28.73 -8.61
CA GLN A 121 19.88 -29.50 -7.78
C GLN A 121 19.39 -30.94 -7.51
N ALA A 122 18.10 -31.13 -7.28
CA ALA A 122 17.50 -32.44 -7.06
C ALA A 122 17.60 -33.30 -8.32
N LYS A 123 17.33 -32.73 -9.51
CA LYS A 123 17.48 -33.43 -10.79
C LYS A 123 18.93 -33.84 -11.05
N GLU A 124 19.89 -32.95 -10.76
CA GLU A 124 21.32 -33.23 -10.88
C GLU A 124 21.77 -34.34 -9.91
N LEU A 125 21.34 -34.27 -8.66
CA LEU A 125 21.65 -35.30 -7.66
C LEU A 125 21.06 -36.67 -8.02
N ILE A 126 19.81 -36.71 -8.48
CA ILE A 126 19.17 -37.95 -8.97
C ILE A 126 19.97 -38.53 -10.14
N TYR A 127 20.40 -37.68 -11.08
CA TYR A 127 21.24 -38.10 -12.21
C TYR A 127 22.59 -38.65 -11.74
N GLU A 128 23.29 -37.97 -10.83
CA GLU A 128 24.57 -38.42 -10.27
C GLU A 128 24.43 -39.76 -9.53
N LEU A 129 23.39 -39.91 -8.69
CA LEU A 129 23.12 -41.15 -7.95
C LEU A 129 22.77 -42.32 -8.87
N THR A 130 21.97 -42.07 -9.91
CA THR A 130 21.57 -43.11 -10.87
C THR A 130 22.76 -43.61 -11.70
N ASN A 131 23.75 -42.76 -11.92
CA ASN A 131 24.96 -43.08 -12.71
C ASN A 131 26.17 -43.49 -11.88
N ALA A 132 26.06 -43.54 -10.54
CA ALA A 132 27.14 -43.95 -9.66
C ALA A 132 27.46 -45.44 -9.86
N LYS A 133 28.71 -45.75 -10.23
CA LYS A 133 29.17 -47.11 -10.53
C LYS A 133 30.11 -47.70 -9.48
N THR A 134 30.54 -46.90 -8.50
CA THR A 134 31.51 -47.33 -7.48
C THR A 134 31.05 -46.99 -6.07
N ILE A 135 31.53 -47.76 -5.09
CA ILE A 135 31.26 -47.48 -3.67
C ILE A 135 31.90 -46.15 -3.25
N GLU A 136 33.09 -45.80 -3.76
CA GLU A 136 33.69 -44.47 -3.52
C GLU A 136 32.80 -43.32 -4.00
N THR A 137 32.22 -43.41 -5.21
CA THR A 137 31.34 -42.35 -5.73
C THR A 137 30.08 -42.23 -4.89
N LEU A 138 29.49 -43.34 -4.44
CA LEU A 138 28.37 -43.33 -3.50
C LEU A 138 28.75 -42.69 -2.15
N ASN A 139 29.93 -43.02 -1.59
CA ASN A 139 30.41 -42.45 -0.34
C ASN A 139 30.60 -40.92 -0.40
N GLN A 140 30.89 -40.36 -1.58
CA GLN A 140 30.97 -38.92 -1.81
C GLN A 140 29.59 -38.26 -2.01
N LEU A 141 28.64 -38.98 -2.62
CA LEU A 141 27.30 -38.46 -2.91
C LEU A 141 26.36 -38.47 -1.69
N ILE A 142 26.50 -39.41 -0.76
CA ILE A 142 25.69 -39.48 0.47
C ILE A 142 25.74 -38.20 1.31
N PRO A 143 26.92 -37.64 1.67
CA PRO A 143 26.97 -36.39 2.43
C PRO A 143 26.41 -35.21 1.64
N LYS A 144 26.67 -35.12 0.33
CA LYS A 144 26.09 -34.10 -0.56
C LYS A 144 24.55 -34.15 -0.54
N ALA A 145 23.98 -35.35 -0.65
CA ALA A 145 22.54 -35.57 -0.58
C ALA A 145 21.95 -35.17 0.78
N ARG A 146 22.64 -35.46 1.88
CA ARG A 146 22.21 -35.06 3.23
C ARG A 146 22.16 -33.54 3.40
N THR A 147 23.18 -32.82 2.93
CA THR A 147 23.19 -31.35 3.00
C THR A 147 22.02 -30.76 2.23
N ILE A 148 21.82 -31.20 0.98
CA ILE A 148 20.73 -30.74 0.11
C ILE A 148 19.36 -31.03 0.74
N LEU A 149 19.14 -32.22 1.29
CA LEU A 149 17.89 -32.57 1.96
C LEU A 149 17.62 -31.72 3.22
N THR A 150 18.66 -31.39 3.98
CA THR A 150 18.55 -30.55 5.18
C THR A 150 18.15 -29.12 4.79
N GLU A 151 18.75 -28.60 3.72
CA GLU A 151 18.35 -27.30 3.15
C GLU A 151 16.89 -27.33 2.68
N TYR A 152 16.45 -28.39 2.00
CA TYR A 152 15.05 -28.50 1.56
C TYR A 152 14.06 -28.50 2.73
N GLN A 153 14.37 -29.22 3.82
CA GLN A 153 13.51 -29.26 5.01
C GLN A 153 13.38 -27.89 5.68
N SER A 154 14.50 -27.18 5.90
CA SER A 154 14.48 -25.85 6.49
C SER A 154 13.61 -24.89 5.67
N ASN A 155 13.69 -25.00 4.35
CA ASN A 155 13.01 -24.07 3.48
C ASN A 155 11.55 -24.42 3.16
N LEU A 156 11.15 -25.68 3.27
CA LEU A 156 9.73 -26.06 3.26
C LEU A 156 8.96 -25.28 4.34
N GLN A 157 9.56 -25.11 5.53
CA GLN A 157 8.98 -24.32 6.61
C GLN A 157 8.82 -22.84 6.24
N HIS A 158 9.74 -22.27 5.44
CA HIS A 158 9.62 -20.91 4.94
C HIS A 158 8.46 -20.76 3.95
N LEU A 159 8.27 -21.73 3.05
CA LEU A 159 7.14 -21.74 2.12
C LEU A 159 5.79 -21.88 2.85
N ASP A 160 5.71 -22.74 3.87
CA ASP A 160 4.51 -22.88 4.68
C ASP A 160 4.16 -21.58 5.42
N ARG A 161 5.17 -20.85 5.92
CA ARG A 161 4.95 -19.53 6.53
C ARG A 161 4.43 -18.52 5.51
N LEU A 162 5.01 -18.47 4.31
CA LEU A 162 4.57 -17.59 3.24
C LEU A 162 3.14 -17.89 2.80
N LYS A 163 2.81 -19.18 2.62
CA LYS A 163 1.45 -19.65 2.34
C LYS A 163 0.47 -19.19 3.42
N ASN A 164 0.82 -19.38 4.70
CA ASN A 164 -0.05 -18.98 5.80
C ASN A 164 -0.26 -17.46 5.85
N LYS A 165 0.78 -16.67 5.54
CA LYS A 165 0.69 -15.21 5.42
C LYS A 165 -0.26 -14.80 4.28
N LEU A 166 -0.10 -15.39 3.09
CA LEU A 166 -0.98 -15.17 1.93
C LEU A 166 -2.45 -15.55 2.22
N VAL A 167 -2.68 -16.70 2.85
CA VAL A 167 -4.04 -17.16 3.21
C VAL A 167 -4.71 -16.17 4.17
N ARG A 168 -3.97 -15.65 5.15
CA ARG A 168 -4.51 -14.64 6.07
C ARG A 168 -4.91 -13.37 5.33
N ILE A 169 -4.07 -12.86 4.44
CA ILE A 169 -4.35 -11.63 3.68
C ILE A 169 -5.61 -11.80 2.82
N ILE A 170 -5.74 -12.93 2.11
CA ILE A 170 -6.93 -13.26 1.31
C ILE A 170 -8.19 -13.37 2.20
N GLN A 171 -8.06 -13.92 3.41
CA GLN A 171 -9.19 -14.00 4.34
C GLN A 171 -9.58 -12.62 4.87
N THR A 172 -8.61 -11.79 5.24
CA THR A 172 -8.85 -10.41 5.70
C THR A 172 -9.52 -9.59 4.60
N SER A 173 -9.04 -9.64 3.36
CA SER A 173 -9.65 -8.89 2.25
C SER A 173 -11.09 -9.32 1.97
N ARG A 174 -11.40 -10.62 2.03
CA ARG A 174 -12.77 -11.15 1.88
C ARG A 174 -13.70 -10.71 3.00
N ILE A 175 -13.21 -10.63 4.24
CA ILE A 175 -14.01 -10.17 5.38
C ILE A 175 -14.30 -8.67 5.23
N SER A 176 -13.30 -7.87 4.87
CA SER A 176 -13.45 -6.43 4.62
C SER A 176 -14.49 -6.14 3.52
N GLU A 177 -14.44 -6.86 2.39
CA GLU A 177 -15.42 -6.77 1.30
C GLU A 177 -16.84 -7.19 1.73
N ALA A 178 -16.97 -8.16 2.64
CA ALA A 178 -18.26 -8.64 3.13
C ALA A 178 -18.89 -7.66 4.14
N THR A 179 -18.10 -6.91 4.89
CA THR A 179 -18.58 -5.86 5.83
C THR A 179 -18.94 -4.54 5.16
N LEU A 180 -18.52 -4.32 3.91
CA LEU A 180 -18.82 -3.14 3.10
C LEU A 180 -20.09 -3.29 2.23
N LYS A 181 -20.75 -4.44 2.26
CA LYS A 181 -22.04 -4.72 1.59
C LYS A 181 -23.19 -4.72 2.58
#